data_AF-A0A842Y4F4-F1
#
_entry.id   AF-A0A842Y4F4-F1
#
_cell.length_a   1.000
_cell.length_b   1.000
_cell.length_c   1.000
_cell.angle_alpha   90.00
_cell.angle_beta   90.00
_cell.angle_gamma   90.00
#
_symmetry.space_group_name_H-M   'P 1'
#
loop_
_entity.id
_entity.type
_entity.pdbx_description
1 polymer ?
#
loop_
_entity_poly.entity_id
_entity_poly.type
_entity_poly.pdbx_seq_one_letter_code
_entity_poly.pdbx_strand_id
1 'polypeptide(L)' 'MEEKTYSEQRCNYCRGTGKADGGECPVCHGKASFMVKEPPLNCQFCKGNGFMMPGRPCRTCKGTGWMGIKKN' A
#
# COMPACT_ATOMS: atom_id res chain seq x y z
N MET A 1 23.42 14.77 -0.29
CA MET A 1 22.54 14.42 0.84
C MET A 1 21.19 14.12 0.24
N GLU A 2 20.71 12.88 0.30
CA GLU A 2 19.39 12.54 -0.23
C GLU A 2 18.36 12.94 0.84
N GLU A 3 17.69 14.08 0.66
CA GLU A 3 16.50 14.42 1.44
C GLU A 3 15.51 13.27 1.23
N LYS A 4 15.19 12.54 2.29
CA LYS A 4 14.19 11.45 2.21
C LYS A 4 12.82 12.08 1.98
N THR A 5 12.48 12.33 0.73
CA THR A 5 11.16 12.80 0.32
C THR A 5 10.16 11.64 0.34
N TYR A 6 8.90 11.96 0.61
CA TYR A 6 7.79 11.01 0.58
C TYR A 6 6.72 11.54 -0.37
N SER A 7 6.17 10.68 -1.20
CA SER A 7 5.04 10.99 -2.07
C SER A 7 3.82 10.13 -1.73
N GLU A 8 2.64 10.67 -1.99
CA GLU A 8 1.40 9.95 -1.78
C GLU A 8 1.17 8.93 -2.91
N GLN A 9 1.00 7.67 -2.53
CA GLN A 9 0.77 6.57 -3.45
C GLN A 9 -0.54 5.86 -3.12
N ARG A 10 -1.29 5.45 -4.13
CA ARG A 10 -2.58 4.76 -3.95
C ARG A 10 -2.38 3.42 -3.25
N CYS A 11 -3.32 3.05 -2.39
CA CYS A 11 -3.37 1.71 -1.79
C CYS A 11 -3.63 0.69 -2.90
N ASN A 12 -2.66 -0.21 -3.13
CA ASN A 12 -2.77 -1.18 -4.21
C ASN A 12 -3.82 -2.27 -3.94
N TYR A 13 -4.11 -2.58 -2.67
CA TYR A 13 -5.12 -3.58 -2.31
C TYR A 13 -6.52 -3.18 -2.80
N CYS A 14 -6.95 -1.96 -2.49
CA CYS A 14 -8.25 -1.43 -2.90
C CYS A 14 -8.19 -0.56 -4.16
N ARG A 15 -7.03 -0.49 -4.83
CA ARG A 15 -6.78 0.34 -6.02
C ARG A 15 -7.15 1.82 -5.83
N GLY A 16 -6.98 2.34 -4.62
CA GLY A 16 -7.31 3.74 -4.30
C GLY A 16 -8.79 4.03 -4.09
N THR A 17 -9.66 3.02 -3.93
CA THR A 17 -11.09 3.24 -3.64
C THR A 17 -11.38 3.47 -2.15
N GLY A 18 -10.45 3.09 -1.27
CA GLY A 18 -10.68 3.10 0.18
C GLY A 18 -11.63 1.99 0.67
N LYS A 19 -12.15 1.14 -0.22
CA LYS A 19 -13.13 0.09 0.10
C LYS A 19 -12.66 -1.29 -0.37
N ALA A 20 -13.03 -2.33 0.37
CA ALA A 20 -12.81 -3.73 -0.03
C ALA A 20 -13.95 -4.60 0.51
N ASP A 21 -14.36 -5.62 -0.26
CA ASP A 21 -15.37 -6.60 0.16
C ASP A 21 -16.69 -5.96 0.68
N GLY A 22 -17.11 -4.86 0.04
CA GLY A 22 -18.34 -4.13 0.41
C GLY A 22 -18.22 -3.20 1.63
N GLY A 23 -17.07 -3.19 2.30
CA GLY A 23 -16.79 -2.37 3.48
C GLY A 23 -15.58 -1.44 3.31
N GLU A 24 -15.14 -0.86 4.43
CA GLU A 24 -13.90 -0.11 4.50
C GLU A 24 -12.70 -1.03 4.19
N CYS A 25 -11.74 -0.54 3.41
CA CYS A 25 -10.55 -1.32 3.09
C CYS A 25 -9.74 -1.61 4.37
N PRO A 26 -9.50 -2.89 4.72
CA PRO A 26 -8.83 -3.26 5.97
C PRO A 26 -7.34 -2.92 6.00
N VAL A 27 -6.78 -2.51 4.86
CA VAL A 27 -5.36 -2.15 4.71
C VAL A 27 -5.15 -0.67 4.96
N CYS A 28 -5.91 0.20 4.27
CA CYS A 28 -5.75 1.65 4.36
C CYS A 28 -6.76 2.31 5.29
N HIS A 29 -7.72 1.57 5.84
CA HIS A 29 -8.77 2.08 6.73
C HIS A 29 -9.48 3.29 6.13
N GLY A 30 -10.00 3.13 4.91
CA GLY A 30 -10.73 4.19 4.20
C GLY A 30 -9.87 5.27 3.54
N LYS A 31 -8.59 5.42 3.91
CA LYS A 31 -7.72 6.52 3.44
C LYS A 31 -7.37 6.49 1.95
N ALA A 32 -7.54 5.35 1.28
CA ALA A 32 -7.23 5.12 -0.13
C ALA A 32 -5.74 5.27 -0.56
N SER A 33 -4.87 5.86 0.25
CA SER A 33 -3.45 6.12 -0.08
C SER A 33 -2.51 5.88 1.10
N PHE A 34 -1.20 5.88 0.82
CA PHE A 34 -0.09 5.85 1.78
C PHE A 34 1.04 6.80 1.35
N MET A 35 1.72 7.39 2.32
CA MET A 35 2.97 8.12 2.07
C MET A 35 4.12 7.13 1.91
N VAL A 36 4.76 7.11 0.75
CA VAL A 36 5.83 6.16 0.38
C VAL A 36 7.12 6.94 0.14
N LYS A 37 8.24 6.42 0.67
CA LYS A 37 9.57 7.00 0.42
C LYS A 37 9.85 7.05 -1.08
N GLU A 38 10.40 8.16 -1.56
CA GLU A 38 10.83 8.26 -2.94
C GLU A 38 12.22 7.60 -3.17
N PRO A 39 12.44 7.02 -4.37
CA PRO A 39 11.42 6.71 -5.39
C PRO A 39 10.47 5.58 -4.91
N PRO A 40 9.18 5.60 -5.27
CA PRO A 40 8.23 4.56 -4.83
C PRO A 40 8.66 3.17 -5.34
N LEU A 41 8.86 2.25 -4.40
CA LEU A 41 9.24 0.87 -4.72
C LEU A 41 8.08 -0.08 -4.45
N ASN A 42 7.73 -0.89 -5.44
CA ASN A 42 6.78 -1.97 -5.29
C ASN A 42 7.31 -3.03 -4.32
N CYS A 43 6.41 -3.61 -3.53
CA CYS A 43 6.71 -4.80 -2.73
C CYS A 43 7.09 -5.95 -3.67
N GLN A 44 8.32 -6.45 -3.53
CA GLN A 44 8.86 -7.48 -4.42
C GLN A 44 8.12 -8.83 -4.31
N PHE A 45 7.52 -9.11 -3.15
CA PHE A 45 6.82 -10.38 -2.90
C PHE A 45 5.45 -10.46 -3.60
N CYS A 46 4.65 -9.39 -3.52
CA CYS A 46 3.36 -9.33 -4.22
C CYS A 46 3.43 -8.57 -5.55
N LYS A 47 4.62 -8.12 -5.96
CA LYS A 47 4.88 -7.29 -7.14
C LYS A 47 3.97 -6.06 -7.24
N GLY A 48 3.72 -5.40 -6.11
CA GLY A 48 2.86 -4.22 -6.05
C GLY A 48 1.35 -4.50 -6.00
N ASN A 49 0.89 -5.75 -5.97
CA ASN A 49 -0.56 -6.02 -5.94
C ASN A 49 -1.21 -5.72 -4.57
N GLY A 50 -0.43 -5.74 -3.50
CA GLY A 50 -0.97 -5.65 -2.14
C GLY A 50 -1.55 -6.96 -1.61
N PHE A 51 -1.67 -8.01 -2.43
CA PHE A 51 -2.09 -9.34 -2.00
C PHE A 51 -1.33 -10.42 -2.76
N MET A 52 -1.23 -11.62 -2.18
CA MET A 52 -0.69 -12.81 -2.88
C MET A 52 -1.80 -13.71 -3.41
N MET A 53 -2.98 -13.67 -2.78
CA MET A 53 -4.21 -14.32 -3.23
C MET A 53 -5.38 -13.35 -3.02
N PRO A 54 -6.43 -13.40 -3.84
CA PRO A 54 -7.62 -12.55 -3.66
C PRO A 54 -8.15 -12.62 -2.22
N GLY A 55 -8.52 -11.46 -1.66
CA GLY A 55 -9.05 -11.35 -0.30
C GLY A 55 -8.03 -11.53 0.84
N ARG A 56 -6.75 -11.79 0.54
CA ARG A 56 -5.70 -11.96 1.58
C ARG A 56 -4.56 -10.95 1.39
N PRO A 57 -4.47 -9.92 2.25
CA PRO A 57 -3.38 -8.93 2.21
C PRO A 57 -2.00 -9.60 2.24
N CYS A 58 -1.08 -9.10 1.44
CA CYS A 58 0.30 -9.57 1.43
C CYS A 58 0.92 -9.30 2.80
N ARG A 59 1.42 -10.35 3.47
CA ARG A 59 1.95 -10.24 4.83
C ARG A 59 3.23 -9.40 4.91
N THR A 60 4.02 -9.36 3.84
CA THR A 60 5.28 -8.60 3.80
C THR A 60 5.05 -7.09 3.79
N CYS A 61 4.19 -6.59 2.90
CA CYS A 61 3.86 -5.16 2.83
C CYS A 61 2.57 -4.80 3.58
N LYS A 62 1.99 -5.75 4.33
CA LYS A 62 0.72 -5.64 5.06
C LYS A 62 -0.45 -5.13 4.19
N GLY A 63 -0.52 -5.58 2.95
CA GLY A 63 -1.60 -5.16 2.05
C GLY A 63 -1.28 -3.97 1.16
N THR A 64 -0.31 -3.14 1.52
CA THR A 64 -0.18 -1.81 0.90
C THR A 64 0.32 -1.84 -0.55
N GLY A 65 1.08 -2.88 -0.89
CA GLY A 65 1.77 -3.04 -2.18
C GLY A 65 3.08 -2.26 -2.28
N TRP A 66 3.42 -1.43 -1.30
CA TRP A 66 4.61 -0.56 -1.34
C TRP A 66 5.66 -0.96 -0.29
N MET A 67 6.91 -0.61 -0.59
CA MET A 67 8.02 -0.63 0.36
C MET A 67 8.26 0.77 0.90
N GLY A 68 8.73 0.90 2.14
CA GLY A 68 9.12 2.21 2.68
C GLY A 68 7.95 3.16 2.99
N ILE A 69 6.80 2.61 3.40
CA ILE A 69 5.68 3.44 3.89
C ILE A 69 6.11 4.19 5.15
N LYS A 70 5.78 5.48 5.20
CA LYS A 70 5.95 6.32 6.38
C LYS A 70 5.09 5.76 7.51
N LYS A 71 5.74 5.26 8.55
CA LYS A 71 5.07 4.90 9.80
C LYS A 71 4.88 6.17 10.61
N ASN A 72 3.66 6.39 11.09
CA ASN A 72 3.36 7.45 12.04
C ASN A 72 3.57 6.96 13.47
#